data_AF-A0A1J3EQS4-F1
#
_entry.id   AF-A0A1J3EQS4-F1
#
_cell.length_a   1.000
_cell.length_b   1.000
_cell.length_c   1.000
_cell.angle_alpha   90.00
_cell.angle_beta   90.00
_cell.angle_gamma   90.00
#
_symmetry.space_group_name_H-M   'P 1'
#
loop_
_entity.id
_entity.type
_entity.pdbx_description
1 polymer ?
#
loop_
_entity_poly.entity_id
_entity_poly.type
_entity_poly.pdbx_seq_one_letter_code
_entity_poly.pdbx_strand_id
1 'polypeptide(L)'
;GDADRPVSFRYAADFRNRLDPPVPVTYFGNCVLPVDFYGYEAKTFLGEDGFVNGVEILSDSVKGLGLRGFESIWERYEEGTKMMKVGTQLLTVTGSNQFGTYGSDFGWGRPVKTEVMSIYRN
;
A
#
# COMPACT_ATOMS: atom_id res chain seq x y z
N GLY A 1 -8.73 -1.90 -22.56
CA GLY A 1 -9.75 -1.52 -21.56
C GLY A 1 -10.09 -0.06 -21.76
N ASP A 2 -11.17 0.42 -21.16
CA ASP A 2 -11.55 1.84 -21.20
C ASP A 2 -10.47 2.71 -20.53
N ALA A 3 -10.04 3.75 -21.24
CA ALA A 3 -8.96 4.66 -20.85
C ALA A 3 -9.39 5.66 -19.78
N ASP A 4 -10.69 6.02 -19.74
CA ASP A 4 -11.25 6.93 -18.74
C ASP A 4 -11.79 6.19 -17.50
N ARG A 5 -11.65 4.86 -17.48
CA ARG A 5 -12.04 4.06 -16.33
C ARG A 5 -11.23 4.48 -15.08
N PRO A 6 -11.90 4.74 -13.94
CA PRO A 6 -11.20 5.09 -12.71
C PRO A 6 -10.31 3.94 -12.22
N VAL A 7 -9.12 4.30 -11.75
CA VAL A 7 -8.11 3.40 -11.18
C VAL A 7 -7.70 3.90 -9.81
N SER A 8 -7.57 2.97 -8.88
CA SER A 8 -6.97 3.21 -7.57
C SER A 8 -5.91 2.16 -7.29
N PHE A 9 -4.84 2.57 -6.64
CA PHE A 9 -3.78 1.69 -6.18
C PHE A 9 -3.61 1.86 -4.68
N ARG A 10 -3.55 0.74 -3.96
CA ARG A 10 -3.51 0.66 -2.51
C ARG A 10 -2.29 -0.11 -2.03
N TYR A 11 -1.62 0.41 -1.01
CA TYR A 11 -0.66 -0.34 -0.20
C TYR A 11 -0.92 -0.11 1.28
N ALA A 12 -0.43 -1.00 2.14
CA ALA A 12 -0.51 -0.83 3.58
C ALA A 12 0.79 -0.20 4.11
N ALA A 13 0.68 0.88 4.88
CA ALA A 13 1.81 1.51 5.54
C ALA A 13 1.84 1.13 7.03
N ASP A 14 3.02 0.76 7.53
CA ASP A 14 3.27 0.50 8.97
C ASP A 14 3.47 1.83 9.72
N PHE A 15 2.65 2.11 10.72
CA PHE A 15 2.69 3.35 11.49
C PHE A 15 3.47 3.25 12.80
N ARG A 16 4.01 2.07 13.16
CA ARG A 16 4.70 1.90 14.46
C ARG A 16 5.80 2.93 14.70
N ASN A 17 6.62 3.17 13.68
CA ASN A 17 7.72 4.14 13.74
C ASN A 17 7.36 5.53 13.21
N ARG A 18 6.08 5.81 12.96
CA ARG A 18 5.59 7.06 12.35
C ARG A 18 4.69 7.88 13.27
N LEU A 19 4.29 7.33 14.42
CA LEU A 19 3.57 8.04 15.47
C LEU A 19 4.56 8.71 16.43
N ASP A 20 4.09 9.74 17.13
CA ASP A 20 4.84 10.43 18.19
C ASP A 20 4.05 10.35 19.52
N PRO A 21 4.52 9.54 20.50
CA PRO A 21 5.73 8.71 20.44
C PRO A 21 5.55 7.45 19.56
N PRO A 22 6.65 6.82 19.10
CA PRO A 22 6.59 5.57 18.37
C PRO A 22 5.92 4.46 19.17
N VAL A 23 5.19 3.59 18.47
CA VAL A 23 4.58 2.40 19.06
C VAL A 23 5.69 1.41 19.47
N PRO A 24 5.62 0.82 20.67
CA PRO A 24 6.60 -0.16 21.11
C PRO A 24 6.74 -1.33 20.12
N VAL A 25 7.98 -1.80 19.92
CA VAL A 25 8.26 -2.97 19.06
C VAL A 25 7.55 -4.25 19.52
N THR A 26 7.16 -4.32 20.79
CA THR A 26 6.41 -5.43 21.39
C THR A 26 4.90 -5.35 21.17
N TYR A 27 4.39 -4.30 20.52
CA TYR A 27 2.97 -4.15 20.23
C TYR A 27 2.47 -5.24 19.26
N PHE A 28 1.57 -6.08 19.74
CA PHE A 28 1.04 -7.24 19.01
C PHE A 28 -0.14 -6.92 18.08
N GLY A 29 -0.71 -5.71 18.15
CA GLY A 29 -1.88 -5.34 17.36
C GLY A 29 -1.56 -4.79 15.97
N ASN A 30 -2.60 -4.37 15.26
CA ASN A 30 -2.49 -3.70 13.97
C ASN A 30 -2.17 -2.22 14.16
N CYS A 31 -1.04 -1.79 13.59
CA CYS A 31 -0.70 -0.37 13.46
C CYS A 31 -0.36 -0.11 11.99
N VAL A 32 -1.33 -0.40 11.13
CA VAL A 32 -1.21 -0.24 9.68
C VAL A 32 -2.40 0.56 9.16
N LEU A 33 -2.16 1.42 8.18
CA LEU A 33 -3.21 2.14 7.48
C LEU A 33 -3.12 1.86 5.97
N PRO A 34 -4.23 1.56 5.29
CA PRO A 34 -4.27 1.59 3.84
C PRO A 34 -4.00 3.00 3.31
N VAL A 35 -3.12 3.10 2.33
CA VAL A 35 -2.81 4.32 1.60
C VAL A 35 -3.20 4.09 0.16
N ASP A 36 -4.07 4.96 -0.33
CA ASP A 36 -4.73 4.85 -1.63
C ASP A 36 -4.39 6.03 -2.53
N PHE A 37 -4.32 5.75 -3.84
CA PHE A 37 -4.30 6.78 -4.88
C PHE A 37 -5.72 6.94 -5.40
N TYR A 38 -6.25 8.16 -5.31
CA TYR A 38 -7.59 8.50 -5.78
C TYR A 38 -7.51 9.47 -6.95
N GLY A 39 -8.53 9.48 -7.80
CA GLY A 39 -8.69 10.48 -8.86
C GLY A 39 -7.91 10.21 -10.14
N TYR A 40 -7.27 9.05 -10.28
CA TYR A 40 -6.59 8.66 -11.52
C TYR A 40 -7.49 7.82 -12.42
N GLU A 41 -7.24 7.92 -13.72
CA GLU A 41 -7.90 7.13 -14.76
C GLU A 41 -6.87 6.23 -15.44
N ALA A 42 -7.32 5.16 -16.10
CA ALA A 42 -6.43 4.19 -16.71
C ALA A 42 -5.41 4.84 -17.66
N LYS A 43 -5.81 5.89 -18.40
CA LYS A 43 -4.92 6.63 -19.31
C LYS A 43 -3.67 7.21 -18.66
N THR A 44 -3.68 7.51 -17.35
CA THR A 44 -2.49 7.98 -16.63
C THR A 44 -1.37 6.94 -16.62
N PHE A 45 -1.74 5.65 -16.66
CA PHE A 45 -0.82 4.51 -16.54
C PHE A 45 -0.60 3.77 -17.87
N LEU A 46 -1.11 4.30 -18.99
CA LEU A 46 -0.97 3.70 -20.32
C LEU A 46 0.06 4.45 -21.16
N GLY A 47 0.55 3.80 -22.22
CA GLY A 47 1.54 4.39 -23.13
C GLY A 47 2.97 4.35 -22.58
N GLU A 48 3.88 5.05 -23.26
CA GLU A 48 5.32 5.02 -22.98
C GLU A 48 5.65 5.57 -21.58
N ASP A 49 4.97 6.64 -21.16
CA ASP A 49 5.20 7.29 -19.86
C ASP A 49 4.40 6.66 -18.70
N GLY A 50 3.49 5.74 -18.99
CA GLY A 50 2.54 5.21 -18.00
C GLY A 50 3.21 4.56 -16.79
N PHE A 51 4.33 3.87 -17.00
CA PHE A 51 5.12 3.27 -15.92
C PHE A 51 5.79 4.34 -15.04
N VAL A 52 6.40 5.36 -15.65
CA VAL A 52 7.09 6.44 -14.93
C VAL A 52 6.08 7.23 -14.10
N ASN A 53 4.93 7.59 -14.67
CA ASN A 53 3.84 8.23 -13.94
C ASN A 53 3.42 7.43 -12.71
N GLY A 54 3.28 6.11 -12.85
CA GLY A 54 2.94 5.21 -11.74
C GLY A 54 3.99 5.23 -10.62
N VAL A 55 5.27 5.19 -10.99
CA VAL A 55 6.39 5.24 -10.04
C VAL A 55 6.45 6.58 -9.32
N GLU A 56 6.26 7.70 -10.03
CA GLU A 56 6.25 9.04 -9.43
C GLU A 56 5.11 9.19 -8.43
N ILE A 57 3.88 8.83 -8.82
CA ILE A 57 2.69 8.87 -7.95
C ILE A 57 2.92 8.04 -6.68
N LEU A 58 3.46 6.81 -6.81
CA LEU A 58 3.76 5.94 -5.68
C LEU A 58 4.86 6.52 -4.79
N SER A 59 5.96 6.98 -5.37
CA SER A 59 7.08 7.60 -4.66
C SER A 59 6.62 8.80 -3.84
N ASP A 60 5.85 9.70 -4.44
CA ASP A 60 5.37 10.91 -3.77
C ASP A 60 4.38 10.59 -2.66
N SER A 61 3.53 9.57 -2.85
CA SER A 61 2.69 9.05 -1.78
C SER A 61 3.53 8.57 -0.58
N VAL A 62 4.54 7.71 -0.83
CA VAL A 62 5.37 7.13 0.25
C VAL A 62 6.16 8.22 0.97
N LYS A 63 6.76 9.17 0.25
CA LYS A 63 7.44 10.34 0.84
C LYS A 63 6.48 11.16 1.70
N GLY A 64 5.24 11.32 1.25
CA GLY A 64 4.19 12.03 1.97
C GLY A 64 3.87 11.44 3.35
N LEU A 65 4.10 10.13 3.58
CA LEU A 65 3.85 9.49 4.86
C LEU A 65 4.78 9.96 5.98
N GLY A 66 5.98 10.44 5.66
CA GLY A 66 6.92 10.97 6.65
C GLY A 66 6.74 12.47 6.93
N LEU A 67 5.98 13.17 6.08
CA LEU A 67 5.77 14.63 6.18
C LEU A 67 4.42 14.99 6.82
N ARG A 68 3.49 14.04 6.87
CA ARG A 68 2.11 14.23 7.30
C ARG A 68 1.87 13.55 8.64
N GLY A 69 1.14 14.23 9.52
CA GLY A 69 0.64 13.61 10.76
C GLY A 69 -0.38 12.51 10.46
N PHE A 70 -0.51 11.54 11.36
CA PHE A 70 -1.41 10.39 11.19
C PHE A 70 -2.85 10.81 10.87
N GLU A 71 -3.38 11.81 11.58
CA GLU A 71 -4.72 12.35 11.42
C GLU A 71 -4.96 12.81 9.97
N SER A 72 -4.01 13.53 9.39
CA SER A 72 -4.14 14.02 8.01
C SER A 72 -4.08 12.89 6.96
N ILE A 73 -3.42 11.77 7.27
CA ILE A 73 -3.40 10.59 6.40
C ILE A 73 -4.72 9.84 6.55
N TRP A 74 -5.25 9.74 7.77
CA TRP A 74 -6.56 9.16 8.06
C TRP A 74 -7.68 9.92 7.35
N GLU A 75 -7.72 11.25 7.46
CA GLU A 75 -8.70 12.11 6.79
C GLU A 75 -8.69 11.88 5.28
N ARG A 76 -7.49 11.86 4.67
CA ARG A 76 -7.34 11.62 3.23
C ARG A 76 -7.81 10.24 2.80
N TYR A 77 -7.57 9.21 3.62
CA TYR A 77 -8.10 7.87 3.37
C TYR A 77 -9.64 7.86 3.45
N GLU A 78 -10.22 8.50 4.47
CA GLU A 78 -11.67 8.57 4.66
C GLU A 78 -12.36 9.33 3.51
N GLU A 79 -11.85 10.50 3.16
CA GLU A 79 -12.35 11.33 2.06
C GLU A 79 -12.25 10.61 0.72
N GLY A 80 -11.08 10.05 0.42
CA GLY A 80 -10.87 9.35 -0.84
C GLY A 80 -11.75 8.11 -0.96
N THR A 81 -11.98 7.38 0.14
CA THR A 81 -12.90 6.25 0.17
C THR A 81 -14.34 6.68 -0.13
N LYS A 82 -14.79 7.82 0.40
CA LYS A 82 -16.11 8.40 0.06
C LYS A 82 -16.21 8.82 -1.40
N MET A 83 -15.11 9.27 -2.00
CA MET A 83 -15.05 9.71 -3.40
C MET A 83 -14.81 8.58 -4.41
N MET A 84 -14.62 7.33 -3.94
CA MET A 84 -14.34 6.20 -4.82
C MET A 84 -15.58 5.87 -5.66
N LYS A 85 -15.44 6.01 -6.99
CA LYS A 85 -16.53 5.73 -7.93
C LYS A 85 -16.81 4.23 -8.00
N VAL A 86 -18.07 3.86 -8.10
CA VAL A 86 -18.48 2.47 -8.41
C VAL A 86 -17.81 2.04 -9.72
N GLY A 87 -17.24 0.84 -9.75
CA GLY A 87 -16.50 0.34 -10.92
C GLY A 87 -15.04 0.81 -11.01
N THR A 88 -14.51 1.51 -10.00
CA THR A 88 -13.07 1.78 -9.88
C THR A 88 -12.30 0.47 -9.83
N GLN A 89 -11.33 0.32 -10.73
CA GLN A 89 -10.41 -0.82 -10.65
C GLN A 89 -9.43 -0.55 -9.52
N LEU A 90 -9.49 -1.39 -8.49
CA LEU A 90 -8.60 -1.34 -7.34
C LEU A 90 -7.45 -2.33 -7.53
N LEU A 91 -6.22 -1.83 -7.53
CA LEU A 91 -5.01 -2.64 -7.39
C LEU A 91 -4.56 -2.55 -5.95
N THR A 92 -4.24 -3.67 -5.31
CA THR A 92 -3.75 -3.69 -3.93
C THR A 92 -2.47 -4.49 -3.84
N VAL A 93 -1.48 -3.95 -3.14
CA VAL A 93 -0.25 -4.65 -2.77
C VAL A 93 -0.36 -5.07 -1.32
N THR A 94 -0.14 -6.36 -1.08
CA THR A 94 -0.05 -6.96 0.25
C THR A 94 1.35 -7.54 0.47
N GLY A 95 1.78 -7.59 1.73
CA GLY A 95 3.13 -8.01 2.10
C GLY A 95 4.13 -6.85 2.13
N SER A 96 5.35 -7.16 2.57
CA SER A 96 6.47 -6.22 2.62
C SER A 96 7.78 -6.97 2.47
N ASN A 97 8.74 -6.38 1.76
CA ASN A 97 10.12 -6.89 1.71
C ASN A 97 10.82 -6.85 3.08
N GLN A 98 10.26 -6.12 4.06
CA GLN A 98 10.80 -6.01 5.41
C GLN A 98 10.39 -7.16 6.34
N PHE A 99 9.47 -8.03 5.95
CA PHE A 99 9.02 -9.14 6.81
C PHE A 99 10.08 -10.22 7.04
N GLY A 100 11.17 -10.23 6.27
CA GLY A 100 12.33 -11.09 6.54
C GLY A 100 12.05 -12.60 6.49
N THR A 101 11.03 -13.04 5.75
CA THR A 101 10.56 -14.43 5.71
C THR A 101 11.66 -15.44 5.34
N TYR A 102 12.57 -15.06 4.43
CA TYR A 102 13.73 -15.87 4.05
C TYR A 102 14.85 -15.91 5.11
N GLY A 103 14.75 -15.10 6.16
CA GLY A 103 15.66 -15.13 7.31
C GLY A 103 15.34 -16.19 8.36
N SER A 104 14.15 -16.80 8.29
CA SER A 104 13.72 -17.84 9.22
C SER A 104 14.54 -19.12 9.06
N ASP A 105 15.10 -19.63 10.15
CA ASP A 105 15.80 -20.93 10.20
C ASP A 105 15.43 -21.64 11.50
N PHE A 106 14.85 -22.83 11.38
CA PHE A 106 14.42 -23.65 12.51
C PHE A 106 15.44 -24.77 12.83
N GLY A 107 16.63 -24.76 12.22
CA GLY A 107 17.70 -25.75 12.41
C GLY A 107 17.95 -26.67 11.20
N TRP A 108 17.18 -26.50 10.12
CA TRP A 108 17.29 -27.28 8.88
C TRP A 108 17.55 -26.41 7.64
N GLY A 109 17.96 -25.15 7.86
CA GLY A 109 18.26 -24.20 6.81
C GLY A 109 17.08 -23.29 6.45
N ARG A 110 17.38 -22.31 5.61
CA ARG A 110 16.45 -21.23 5.21
C ARG A 110 15.50 -21.67 4.10
N PRO A 111 14.32 -21.04 3.96
CA PRO A 111 13.42 -21.27 2.85
C PRO A 111 14.08 -21.00 1.49
N VAL A 112 13.84 -21.89 0.53
CA VAL A 112 14.19 -21.65 -0.90
C VAL A 112 13.06 -20.92 -1.62
N LYS A 113 11.83 -21.03 -1.12
CA LYS A 113 10.63 -20.42 -1.68
C LYS A 113 9.61 -20.14 -0.59
N THR A 114 8.90 -19.02 -0.70
CA THR A 114 7.77 -18.64 0.15
C THR A 114 6.56 -18.29 -0.70
N GLU A 115 5.35 -18.64 -0.24
CA GLU A 115 4.09 -18.32 -0.91
C GLU A 115 3.17 -17.62 0.10
N VAL A 116 2.48 -16.56 -0.34
CA VAL A 116 1.48 -15.85 0.46
C VAL A 116 0.11 -16.31 -0.01
N MET A 117 -0.59 -17.08 0.82
CA MET A 117 -1.90 -17.63 0.51
C MET A 117 -2.99 -16.82 1.20
N SER A 118 -4.08 -16.54 0.49
CA SER A 118 -5.32 -16.01 1.06
C SER A 118 -6.34 -17.14 1.22
N ILE A 119 -7.08 -17.13 2.32
CA ILE A 119 -8.14 -18.11 2.62
C ILE A 119 -9.40 -17.84 1.78
N TYR A 120 -9.55 -16.61 1.29
CA TYR A 120 -10.64 -16.18 0.41
C TYR A 120 -10.11 -15.96 -1.01
N ARG A 121 -10.80 -16.50 -2.02
CA ARG A 121 -10.53 -16.20 -3.42
C ARG A 121 -10.97 -14.76 -3.71
N ASN A 122 -10.07 -13.97 -4.29
CA ASN A 122 -10.37 -12.66 -4.89
C ASN A 122 -11.39 -12.79 -6.02
#